data_AF-I7AF54-F1
#
_entry.id   AF-I7AF54-F1
#
_cell.length_a   1.000
_cell.length_b   1.000
_cell.length_c   1.000
_cell.angle_alpha   90.00
_cell.angle_beta   90.00
_cell.angle_gamma   90.00
#
_symmetry.space_group_name_H-M   'P 1'
#
loop_
_entity.id
_entity.type
_entity.pdbx_description
1 polymer ?
#
loop_
_entity_poly.entity_id
_entity_poly.type
_entity_poly.pdbx_seq_one_letter_code
_entity_poly.pdbx_strand_id
1 'polypeptide(L)'
;MSSKYSGINLDSDEEEEIHPNIDEKSYKEWKRRQREQKRRELEQRLQEINSINDPGEEMIEEKNEIERILKPSYVCLDTESFRIPSEDSEKDYIQELEYLIVHNELDNFIELMNQSKINMEKFEVVVLHNLAEQIKEGNDAGGLILSKISLYAKYALSHGKDFLLKLRAQLTNKEKKKQFEEDCRKDFEETKRMFLEEFGEHVSAKQPSCPEQ
;
A
#
# COMPACT_ATOMS: atom_id res chain seq x y z
N MET A 1 -14.85 -20.17 1.58
CA MET A 1 -14.58 -20.16 0.13
C MET A 1 -13.16 -19.64 -0.05
N SER A 2 -12.35 -20.30 -0.87
CA SER A 2 -10.91 -20.03 -0.96
C SER A 2 -10.67 -18.66 -1.59
N SER A 3 -10.08 -17.76 -0.79
CA SER A 3 -9.60 -16.44 -1.17
C SER A 3 -8.69 -16.58 -2.41
N LYS A 4 -9.09 -16.00 -3.54
CA LYS A 4 -8.33 -16.02 -4.82
C LYS A 4 -7.35 -14.84 -4.91
N TYR A 5 -6.65 -14.53 -3.83
CA TYR A 5 -5.66 -13.46 -3.82
C TYR A 5 -4.27 -14.09 -3.91
N SER A 6 -3.55 -13.77 -4.99
CA SER A 6 -2.17 -14.21 -5.18
C SER A 6 -1.25 -13.33 -4.35
N GLY A 7 -0.94 -13.81 -3.15
CA GLY A 7 -0.06 -13.20 -2.16
C GLY A 7 -0.31 -13.92 -0.84
N ILE A 8 0.72 -14.39 -0.17
CA ILE A 8 0.53 -14.98 1.16
C ILE A 8 0.00 -13.86 2.07
N ASN A 9 -1.12 -14.16 2.72
CA ASN A 9 -1.70 -13.32 3.73
C ASN A 9 -0.68 -13.15 4.87
N LEU A 10 -0.15 -11.93 5.04
CA LEU A 10 0.61 -11.57 6.25
C LEU A 10 -0.35 -11.18 7.40
N ASP A 11 -1.62 -11.60 7.30
CA ASP A 11 -2.60 -11.68 8.38
C ASP A 11 -2.12 -12.62 9.51
N SER A 12 -1.13 -12.18 10.27
CA SER A 12 -1.04 -12.53 11.68
C SER A 12 -1.28 -11.28 12.54
N ASP A 13 -2.17 -10.41 12.06
CA ASP A 13 -2.77 -9.31 12.81
C ASP A 13 -4.29 -9.52 13.01
N GLU A 14 -4.82 -10.75 12.83
CA GLU A 14 -6.04 -11.15 13.53
C GLU A 14 -5.69 -11.24 15.03
N GLU A 15 -5.91 -10.15 15.76
CA GLU A 15 -5.98 -10.06 17.22
C GLU A 15 -5.09 -11.06 17.99
N GLU A 16 -3.76 -11.01 17.80
CA GLU A 16 -2.88 -11.73 18.72
C GLU A 16 -3.03 -11.09 20.12
N GLU A 17 -3.53 -11.87 21.09
CA GLU A 17 -3.59 -11.46 22.50
C GLU A 17 -2.19 -11.07 22.98
N ILE A 18 -1.91 -9.77 23.01
CA ILE A 18 -0.68 -9.24 23.58
C ILE A 18 -0.73 -9.51 25.07
N HIS A 19 0.24 -10.29 25.57
CA HIS A 19 0.30 -10.62 26.98
C HIS A 19 0.30 -9.33 27.84
N PRO A 20 -0.44 -9.25 28.96
CA PRO A 20 -0.57 -8.04 29.78
C PRO A 20 0.73 -7.40 30.30
N ASN A 21 1.86 -8.10 30.17
CA ASN A 21 3.19 -7.67 30.62
C ASN A 21 4.07 -7.18 29.47
N ILE A 22 3.59 -7.22 28.23
CA ILE A 22 4.30 -6.76 27.05
C ILE A 22 3.73 -5.40 26.67
N ASP A 23 4.61 -4.41 26.52
CA ASP A 23 4.22 -3.12 25.97
C ASP A 23 3.81 -3.29 24.50
N GLU A 24 2.53 -3.06 24.22
CA GLU A 24 1.94 -3.25 22.90
C GLU A 24 2.65 -2.41 21.82
N LYS A 25 3.06 -1.18 22.15
CA LYS A 25 3.76 -0.29 21.22
C LYS A 25 5.11 -0.87 20.83
N SER A 26 5.95 -1.19 21.81
CA SER A 26 7.27 -1.78 21.60
C SER A 26 7.18 -3.12 20.87
N TYR A 27 6.14 -3.91 21.15
CA TYR A 27 5.89 -5.18 20.48
C TYR A 27 5.51 -5.01 19.01
N LYS A 28 4.58 -4.10 18.70
CA LYS A 28 4.17 -3.79 17.32
C LYS A 28 5.33 -3.21 16.51
N GLU A 29 6.11 -2.30 17.09
CA GLU A 29 7.33 -1.78 16.45
C GLU A 29 8.36 -2.88 16.22
N TRP A 30 8.59 -3.76 17.20
CA TRP A 30 9.49 -4.90 17.07
C TRP A 30 9.04 -5.86 15.97
N LYS A 31 7.75 -6.25 15.93
CA LYS A 31 7.18 -7.07 14.86
C LYS A 31 7.34 -6.41 13.49
N ARG A 32 7.12 -5.09 13.39
CA ARG A 32 7.34 -4.36 12.12
C ARG A 32 8.80 -4.41 11.70
N ARG A 33 9.75 -4.18 12.62
CA ARG A 33 11.19 -4.30 12.33
C ARG A 33 11.58 -5.73 11.91
N GLN A 34 11.00 -6.75 12.53
CA GLN A 34 11.21 -8.15 12.13
C GLN A 34 10.71 -8.43 10.71
N ARG A 35 9.51 -7.94 10.37
CA ARG A 35 8.95 -8.04 9.00
C ARG A 35 9.85 -7.34 7.98
N GLU A 36 10.28 -6.13 8.30
CA GLU A 36 11.17 -5.34 7.43
C GLU A 36 12.52 -6.02 7.23
N GLN A 37 13.13 -6.54 8.30
CA GLN A 37 14.37 -7.29 8.23
C GLN A 37 14.23 -8.54 7.34
N LYS A 38 13.16 -9.32 7.55
CA LYS A 38 12.88 -10.52 6.75
C LYS A 38 12.69 -10.18 5.26
N ARG A 39 12.01 -9.07 4.94
CA ARG A 39 11.88 -8.62 3.54
C ARG A 39 13.22 -8.22 2.94
N ARG A 40 14.07 -7.47 3.66
CA ARG A 40 15.41 -7.13 3.17
C ARG A 40 16.27 -8.37 2.90
N GLU A 41 16.18 -9.38 3.77
CA GLU A 41 16.89 -10.65 3.57
C GLU A 41 16.40 -11.37 2.30
N LEU A 42 15.09 -11.39 2.06
CA LEU A 42 14.49 -11.94 0.83
C LEU A 42 14.89 -11.16 -0.43
N GLU A 43 14.93 -9.82 -0.36
CA GLU A 43 15.39 -8.96 -1.46
C GLU A 43 16.87 -9.19 -1.79
N GLN A 44 17.73 -9.32 -0.77
CA GLN A 44 19.14 -9.67 -0.95
C GLN A 44 19.28 -11.03 -1.62
N ARG A 45 18.52 -12.03 -1.16
CA ARG A 45 18.52 -13.37 -1.75
C ARG A 45 18.07 -13.34 -3.21
N LEU A 46 17.06 -12.55 -3.55
CA LEU A 46 16.61 -12.35 -4.92
C LEU A 46 17.71 -11.73 -5.80
N GLN A 47 18.45 -10.74 -5.27
CA GLN A 47 19.58 -10.12 -5.97
C GLN A 47 20.71 -11.12 -6.22
N GLU A 48 21.03 -11.98 -5.25
CA GLU A 48 22.02 -13.04 -5.43
C GLU A 48 21.64 -13.98 -6.58
N ILE A 49 20.40 -14.47 -6.59
CA ILE A 49 19.91 -15.39 -7.63
C ILE A 49 19.92 -14.70 -9.01
N ASN A 50 19.50 -13.43 -9.09
CA ASN A 50 19.50 -12.68 -10.34
C ASN A 50 20.90 -12.32 -10.85
N SER A 51 21.92 -12.36 -9.98
CA SER A 51 23.33 -12.12 -10.36
C SER A 51 23.98 -13.35 -11.01
N ILE A 52 23.33 -14.51 -10.94
CA ILE A 52 23.81 -15.77 -11.54
C ILE A 52 23.29 -15.84 -12.98
N ASN A 53 24.20 -16.00 -13.94
CA ASN A 53 23.86 -16.01 -15.37
C ASN A 53 23.03 -17.24 -15.82
N ASP A 54 23.13 -18.35 -15.09
CA ASP A 54 22.41 -19.60 -15.39
C ASP A 54 21.99 -20.30 -14.08
N PRO A 55 20.91 -19.86 -13.44
CA PRO A 55 20.45 -20.44 -12.18
C PRO A 55 19.88 -21.84 -12.42
N GLY A 56 20.18 -22.77 -11.51
CA GLY A 56 19.58 -24.12 -11.53
C GLY A 56 18.07 -24.08 -11.31
N GLU A 57 17.38 -25.18 -11.65
CA GLU A 57 15.92 -25.29 -11.52
C GLU A 57 15.41 -24.99 -10.09
N GLU A 58 16.13 -25.47 -9.06
CA GLU A 58 15.84 -25.16 -7.66
C GLU A 58 15.94 -23.65 -7.33
N MET A 59 16.88 -22.93 -7.94
CA MET A 59 17.03 -21.48 -7.74
C MET A 59 15.93 -20.68 -8.48
N ILE A 60 15.42 -21.22 -9.58
CA ILE A 60 14.29 -20.63 -10.31
C ILE A 60 13.01 -20.80 -9.50
N GLU A 61 12.78 -21.97 -8.89
CA GLU A 61 11.66 -22.20 -7.97
C GLU A 61 11.76 -21.30 -6.73
N GLU A 62 12.95 -21.22 -6.10
CA GLU A 62 13.21 -20.32 -4.97
C GLU A 62 12.92 -18.86 -5.34
N LYS A 63 13.38 -18.42 -6.52
CA LYS A 63 13.10 -17.08 -7.03
C LYS A 63 11.60 -16.81 -7.16
N ASN A 64 10.85 -17.71 -7.77
CA ASN A 64 9.41 -17.53 -7.97
C ASN A 64 8.66 -17.44 -6.63
N GLU A 65 9.09 -18.22 -5.63
CA GLU A 65 8.50 -18.17 -4.28
C GLU A 65 8.84 -16.85 -3.57
N ILE A 66 10.09 -16.39 -3.66
CA ILE A 66 10.50 -15.10 -3.10
C ILE A 66 9.74 -13.95 -3.76
N GLU A 67 9.62 -13.95 -5.10
CA GLU A 67 8.85 -12.95 -5.84
C GLU A 67 7.38 -12.94 -5.43
N ARG A 68 6.79 -14.12 -5.18
CA ARG A 68 5.42 -14.25 -4.67
C ARG A 68 5.25 -13.65 -3.27
N ILE A 69 6.23 -13.81 -2.38
CA ILE A 69 6.21 -13.27 -1.02
C ILE A 69 6.42 -11.76 -1.01
N LEU A 70 7.33 -11.26 -1.85
CA LEU A 70 7.62 -9.83 -1.93
C LEU A 70 6.53 -9.05 -2.68
N LYS A 71 5.71 -9.72 -3.49
CA LYS A 71 4.58 -9.10 -4.17
C LYS A 71 3.66 -8.43 -3.13
N PRO A 72 3.37 -7.14 -3.28
CA PRO A 72 2.46 -6.46 -2.37
C PRO A 72 1.10 -7.18 -2.33
N SER A 73 0.56 -7.37 -1.13
CA SER A 73 -0.80 -7.85 -0.92
C SER A 73 -1.75 -6.64 -0.84
N TYR A 74 -2.96 -6.79 -1.34
CA TYR A 74 -3.96 -5.72 -1.37
C TYR A 74 -5.25 -6.22 -0.74
N VAL A 75 -5.82 -5.40 0.13
CA VAL A 75 -7.01 -5.76 0.91
C VAL A 75 -8.24 -5.27 0.17
N CYS A 76 -9.20 -6.19 0.05
CA CYS A 76 -10.54 -5.93 -0.44
C CYS A 76 -11.34 -5.31 0.70
N LEU A 77 -11.90 -4.12 0.48
CA LEU A 77 -12.75 -3.48 1.48
C LEU A 77 -14.10 -4.19 1.53
N ASP A 78 -14.24 -5.23 2.35
CA ASP A 78 -15.55 -5.71 2.78
C ASP A 78 -16.14 -4.67 3.73
N THR A 79 -17.08 -3.85 3.24
CA THR A 79 -17.69 -2.71 3.93
C THR A 79 -18.66 -3.10 5.07
N GLU A 80 -18.47 -4.25 5.72
CA GLU A 80 -19.24 -4.60 6.93
C GLU A 80 -18.82 -3.75 8.15
N SER A 81 -17.64 -3.13 8.15
CA SER A 81 -17.10 -2.35 9.28
C SER A 81 -17.38 -0.83 9.22
N PHE A 82 -17.93 -0.30 8.11
CA PHE A 82 -18.36 1.10 8.03
C PHE A 82 -19.63 1.24 7.19
N ARG A 83 -20.80 1.16 7.84
CA ARG A 83 -22.10 1.35 7.17
C ARG A 83 -22.40 2.84 6.97
N ILE A 84 -22.26 3.32 5.74
CA ILE A 84 -23.06 4.44 5.22
C ILE A 84 -24.05 3.84 4.21
N PRO A 85 -25.37 4.02 4.38
CA PRO A 85 -26.34 3.37 3.51
C PRO A 85 -26.48 4.17 2.21
N SER A 86 -26.12 3.55 1.08
CA SER A 86 -26.72 3.91 -0.20
C SER A 86 -26.69 2.74 -1.18
N GLU A 87 -27.88 2.39 -1.64
CA GLU A 87 -28.17 1.46 -2.73
C GLU A 87 -27.58 1.97 -4.04
N ASP A 88 -26.40 1.50 -4.37
CA ASP A 88 -25.93 1.24 -5.74
C ASP A 88 -24.95 0.11 -5.55
N SER A 89 -25.03 -0.98 -6.32
CA SER A 89 -24.08 -2.09 -6.22
C SER A 89 -22.65 -1.51 -6.23
N GLU A 90 -22.01 -1.46 -5.05
CA GLU A 90 -20.80 -0.69 -4.87
C GLU A 90 -19.73 -1.35 -5.73
N LYS A 91 -19.29 -0.63 -6.78
CA LYS A 91 -18.17 -1.08 -7.57
C LYS A 91 -16.94 -1.07 -6.69
N ASP A 92 -16.44 -2.27 -6.44
CA ASP A 92 -15.15 -2.46 -5.83
C ASP A 92 -14.07 -2.23 -6.91
N TYR A 93 -13.28 -1.17 -6.75
CA TYR A 93 -12.30 -0.72 -7.75
C TYR A 93 -10.95 -1.44 -7.66
N ILE A 94 -10.94 -2.65 -7.08
CA ILE A 94 -9.71 -3.44 -6.93
C ILE A 94 -9.11 -3.81 -8.26
N GLN A 95 -9.91 -4.18 -9.26
CA GLN A 95 -9.36 -4.58 -10.57
C GLN A 95 -8.62 -3.40 -11.23
N GLU A 96 -9.21 -2.21 -11.12
CA GLU A 96 -8.62 -0.96 -11.57
C GLU A 96 -7.34 -0.61 -10.79
N LEU A 97 -7.33 -0.85 -9.48
CA LEU A 97 -6.15 -0.65 -8.64
C LEU A 97 -5.03 -1.64 -9.00
N GLU A 98 -5.33 -2.94 -9.07
CA GLU A 98 -4.39 -3.99 -9.47
C GLU A 98 -3.75 -3.70 -10.82
N TYR A 99 -4.54 -3.23 -11.79
CA TYR A 99 -4.03 -2.78 -13.08
C TYR A 99 -2.99 -1.67 -12.92
N LEU A 100 -3.29 -0.63 -12.14
CA LEU A 100 -2.40 0.52 -11.97
C LEU A 100 -1.15 0.22 -11.14
N ILE A 101 -1.21 -0.78 -10.26
CA ILE A 101 -0.04 -1.25 -9.53
C ILE A 101 0.99 -1.86 -10.49
N VAL A 102 0.51 -2.69 -11.42
CA VAL A 102 1.37 -3.33 -12.44
C VAL A 102 1.81 -2.30 -13.48
N HIS A 103 0.92 -1.37 -13.84
CA HIS A 103 1.09 -0.38 -14.89
C HIS A 103 1.12 1.05 -14.33
N ASN A 104 2.06 1.35 -13.44
CA ASN A 104 2.11 2.58 -12.63
C ASN A 104 2.52 3.88 -13.37
N GLU A 105 2.33 3.91 -14.68
CA GLU A 105 2.62 5.08 -15.51
C GLU A 105 1.38 5.97 -15.65
N LEU A 106 1.61 7.28 -15.76
CA LEU A 106 0.55 8.26 -15.91
C LEU A 106 -0.34 8.01 -17.14
N ASP A 107 0.22 7.48 -18.23
CA ASP A 107 -0.56 7.16 -19.43
C ASP A 107 -1.61 6.08 -19.15
N ASN A 108 -1.24 5.01 -18.43
CA ASN A 108 -2.16 3.95 -18.05
C ASN A 108 -3.27 4.45 -17.12
N PHE A 109 -2.95 5.39 -16.21
CA PHE A 109 -3.95 6.05 -15.38
C PHE A 109 -4.95 6.87 -16.21
N ILE A 110 -4.44 7.66 -17.18
CA ILE A 110 -5.29 8.45 -18.07
C ILE A 110 -6.15 7.56 -18.96
N GLU A 111 -5.62 6.43 -19.44
CA GLU A 111 -6.36 5.44 -20.22
C GLU A 111 -7.48 4.81 -19.40
N LEU A 112 -7.18 4.40 -18.17
CA LEU A 112 -8.16 3.86 -17.24
C LEU A 112 -9.32 4.85 -17.04
N MET A 113 -9.02 6.12 -16.75
CA MET A 113 -10.04 7.17 -16.63
C MET A 113 -10.93 7.34 -17.87
N ASN A 114 -10.44 7.01 -19.06
CA ASN A 114 -11.20 7.13 -20.30
C ASN A 114 -12.08 5.92 -20.58
N GLN A 115 -11.60 4.73 -20.24
CA GLN A 115 -12.25 3.48 -20.55
C GLN A 115 -13.29 3.10 -19.52
N SER A 116 -13.08 3.50 -18.26
CA SER A 116 -13.90 3.06 -17.13
C SER A 116 -14.63 4.24 -16.48
N LYS A 117 -15.93 4.06 -16.23
CA LYS A 117 -16.73 4.99 -15.42
C LYS A 117 -16.38 4.76 -13.95
N ILE A 118 -15.21 5.23 -13.55
CA ILE A 118 -14.73 5.18 -12.16
C ILE A 118 -15.22 6.43 -11.44
N ASN A 119 -15.84 6.25 -10.28
CA ASN A 119 -16.00 7.34 -9.32
C ASN A 119 -14.64 7.59 -8.65
N MET A 120 -13.97 8.68 -9.04
CA MET A 120 -12.63 9.01 -8.55
C MET A 120 -12.56 9.20 -7.03
N GLU A 121 -13.63 9.68 -6.38
CA GLU A 121 -13.67 9.87 -4.93
C GLU A 121 -13.65 8.51 -4.22
N LYS A 122 -14.52 7.59 -4.65
CA LYS A 122 -14.54 6.22 -4.12
C LYS A 122 -13.24 5.47 -4.43
N PHE A 123 -12.67 5.69 -5.61
CA PHE A 123 -11.39 5.09 -5.99
C PHE A 123 -10.23 5.59 -5.11
N GLU A 124 -10.15 6.90 -4.85
CA GLU A 124 -9.14 7.48 -3.97
C GLU A 124 -9.19 6.85 -2.57
N VAL A 125 -10.39 6.61 -2.03
CA VAL A 125 -10.55 5.93 -0.73
C VAL A 125 -9.94 4.53 -0.75
N VAL A 126 -10.16 3.74 -1.80
CA VAL A 126 -9.59 2.39 -1.94
C VAL A 126 -8.06 2.44 -2.01
N VAL A 127 -7.51 3.42 -2.75
CA VAL A 127 -6.06 3.63 -2.85
C VAL A 127 -5.46 4.01 -1.49
N LEU A 128 -6.07 4.97 -0.79
CA LEU A 128 -5.60 5.44 0.51
C LEU A 128 -5.68 4.36 1.59
N HIS A 129 -6.75 3.55 1.58
CA HIS A 129 -6.85 2.40 2.47
C HIS A 129 -5.72 1.40 2.25
N ASN A 130 -5.48 1.01 0.99
CA ASN A 130 -4.39 0.10 0.66
C ASN A 130 -3.02 0.70 0.98
N LEU A 131 -2.85 2.02 0.82
CA LEU A 131 -1.61 2.72 1.19
C LEU A 131 -1.35 2.63 2.70
N ALA A 132 -2.39 2.81 3.51
CA ALA A 132 -2.30 2.64 4.97
C ALA A 132 -1.90 1.21 5.34
N GLU A 133 -2.46 0.19 4.69
CA GLU A 133 -2.06 -1.20 4.92
C GLU A 133 -0.60 -1.45 4.52
N GLN A 134 -0.12 -0.91 3.39
CA GLN A 134 1.31 -1.03 3.04
C GLN A 134 2.22 -0.36 4.08
N ILE A 135 1.82 0.80 4.62
CA ILE A 135 2.56 1.48 5.70
C ILE A 135 2.56 0.63 6.97
N LYS A 136 1.42 0.02 7.32
CA LYS A 136 1.28 -0.86 8.48
C LYS A 136 2.23 -2.06 8.38
N GLU A 137 2.25 -2.71 7.21
CA GLU A 137 3.10 -3.85 6.89
C GLU A 137 4.60 -3.51 6.77
N GLY A 138 4.94 -2.22 6.60
CA GLY A 138 6.30 -1.79 6.32
C GLY A 138 6.76 -2.07 4.89
N ASN A 139 5.81 -2.14 3.94
CA ASN A 139 6.09 -2.31 2.52
C ASN A 139 6.25 -0.96 1.81
N ASP A 140 7.43 -0.35 1.93
CA ASP A 140 7.70 0.97 1.35
C ASP A 140 7.63 0.98 -0.18
N ALA A 141 8.02 -0.11 -0.84
CA ALA A 141 7.93 -0.21 -2.30
C ALA A 141 6.47 -0.18 -2.80
N GLY A 142 5.59 -0.95 -2.14
CA GLY A 142 4.15 -0.91 -2.42
C GLY A 142 3.53 0.43 -2.05
N GLY A 143 3.93 1.00 -0.91
CA GLY A 143 3.49 2.31 -0.45
C GLY A 143 3.83 3.45 -1.40
N LEU A 144 5.03 3.46 -1.98
CA LEU A 144 5.43 4.44 -2.99
C LEU A 144 4.59 4.36 -4.26
N ILE A 145 4.29 3.15 -4.73
CA ILE A 145 3.41 2.95 -5.91
C ILE A 145 2.02 3.51 -5.61
N LEU A 146 1.45 3.19 -4.45
CA LEU A 146 0.12 3.66 -4.07
C LEU A 146 0.07 5.16 -3.78
N SER A 147 1.11 5.77 -3.21
CA SER A 147 1.22 7.22 -3.05
C SER A 147 1.24 7.93 -4.41
N LYS A 148 1.96 7.38 -5.40
CA LYS A 148 1.95 7.91 -6.76
C LYS A 148 0.56 7.83 -7.42
N ILE A 149 -0.14 6.71 -7.27
CA ILE A 149 -1.52 6.53 -7.76
C ILE A 149 -2.48 7.49 -7.02
N SER A 150 -2.30 7.67 -5.71
CA SER A 150 -3.07 8.60 -4.89
C SER A 150 -2.90 10.05 -5.39
N LEU A 151 -1.68 10.47 -5.69
CA LEU A 151 -1.41 11.78 -6.28
C LEU A 151 -2.11 11.96 -7.64
N TYR A 152 -2.14 10.92 -8.49
CA TYR A 152 -2.89 10.98 -9.74
C TYR A 152 -4.38 11.14 -9.51
N ALA A 153 -4.96 10.37 -8.58
CA ALA A 153 -6.37 10.49 -8.20
C ALA A 153 -6.70 11.88 -7.65
N LYS A 154 -5.86 12.41 -6.75
CA LYS A 154 -6.00 13.74 -6.17
C LYS A 154 -5.94 14.85 -7.22
N TYR A 155 -5.02 14.76 -8.18
CA TYR A 155 -4.95 15.70 -9.30
C TYR A 155 -6.16 15.59 -10.23
N ALA A 156 -6.63 14.38 -10.49
CA ALA A 156 -7.85 14.16 -11.27
C ALA A 156 -9.08 14.78 -10.60
N LEU A 157 -9.23 14.62 -9.27
CA LEU A 157 -10.32 15.20 -8.49
C LEU A 157 -10.23 16.73 -8.42
N SER A 158 -9.05 17.27 -8.15
CA SER A 158 -8.86 18.70 -7.91
C SER A 158 -8.90 19.54 -9.19
N HIS A 159 -8.40 19.00 -10.30
CA HIS A 159 -8.13 19.77 -11.52
C HIS A 159 -8.65 19.11 -12.79
N GLY A 160 -9.21 17.91 -12.70
CA GLY A 160 -9.69 17.15 -13.84
C GLY A 160 -8.58 16.57 -14.71
N LYS A 161 -9.00 15.79 -15.71
CA LYS A 161 -8.12 15.09 -16.65
C LYS A 161 -7.18 16.03 -17.42
N ASP A 162 -7.61 17.25 -17.73
CA ASP A 162 -6.80 18.21 -18.49
C ASP A 162 -5.50 18.57 -17.79
N PHE A 163 -5.49 18.56 -16.46
CA PHE A 163 -4.27 18.75 -15.69
C PHE A 163 -3.32 17.57 -15.86
N LEU A 164 -3.82 16.34 -15.80
CA LEU A 164 -3.00 15.14 -16.01
C LEU A 164 -2.37 15.10 -17.41
N LEU A 165 -3.09 15.57 -18.44
CA LEU A 165 -2.54 15.70 -19.80
C LEU A 165 -1.40 16.73 -19.85
N LYS A 166 -1.51 17.85 -19.13
CA LYS A 166 -0.44 18.84 -19.00
C LYS A 166 0.74 18.27 -18.21
N LEU A 167 0.48 17.55 -17.12
CA LEU A 167 1.51 16.87 -16.33
C LEU A 167 2.28 15.89 -17.22
N ARG A 168 1.58 15.06 -18.00
CA ARG A 168 2.19 14.16 -18.98
C ARG A 168 3.13 14.89 -19.94
N ALA A 169 2.68 16.00 -20.51
CA ALA A 169 3.52 16.80 -21.41
C ALA A 169 4.79 17.31 -20.70
N GLN A 170 4.69 17.68 -19.42
CA GLN A 170 5.84 18.13 -18.63
C GLN A 170 6.80 17.00 -18.25
N LEU A 171 6.29 15.79 -17.99
CA LEU A 171 7.09 14.62 -17.62
C LEU A 171 7.92 14.04 -18.78
N THR A 172 7.75 14.55 -20.01
CA THR A 172 8.68 14.27 -21.12
C THR A 172 10.08 14.86 -20.85
N ASN A 173 10.17 15.92 -20.04
CA ASN A 173 11.44 16.47 -19.60
C ASN A 173 12.01 15.62 -18.45
N LYS A 174 13.24 15.11 -18.64
CA LYS A 174 13.92 14.22 -17.66
C LYS A 174 14.10 14.85 -16.28
N GLU A 175 14.39 16.15 -16.20
CA GLU A 175 14.57 16.86 -14.93
C GLU A 175 13.24 16.97 -14.18
N LYS A 176 12.17 17.35 -14.89
CA LYS A 176 10.83 17.41 -14.31
C LYS A 176 10.31 16.05 -13.89
N LYS A 177 10.60 15.00 -14.68
CA LYS A 177 10.28 13.63 -14.30
C LYS A 177 10.98 13.23 -13.00
N LYS A 178 12.28 13.53 -12.88
CA LYS A 178 13.03 13.26 -11.65
C LYS A 178 12.48 14.04 -10.45
N GLN A 179 12.12 15.31 -10.65
CA GLN A 179 11.50 16.12 -9.61
C GLN A 179 10.16 15.51 -9.16
N PHE A 180 9.32 15.09 -10.10
CA PHE A 180 8.05 14.46 -9.79
C PHE A 180 8.19 13.15 -9.00
N GLU A 181 9.14 12.28 -9.36
CA GLU A 181 9.40 11.05 -8.60
C GLU A 181 9.90 11.35 -7.17
N GLU A 182 10.69 12.42 -6.99
CA GLU A 182 11.12 12.88 -5.68
C GLU A 182 9.95 13.46 -4.86
N ASP A 183 9.04 14.19 -5.51
CA ASP A 183 7.83 14.71 -4.88
C ASP A 183 6.90 13.55 -4.42
N CYS A 184 6.77 12.50 -5.24
CA CYS A 184 6.04 11.27 -4.85
C CYS A 184 6.67 10.62 -3.61
N ARG A 185 8.00 10.52 -3.56
CA ARG A 185 8.69 9.97 -2.40
C ARG A 185 8.45 10.79 -1.14
N LYS A 186 8.50 12.12 -1.25
CA LYS A 186 8.24 13.00 -0.10
C LYS A 186 6.81 12.89 0.40
N ASP A 187 5.84 12.85 -0.52
CA ASP A 187 4.43 12.66 -0.19
C ASP A 187 4.20 11.33 0.56
N PHE A 188 4.84 10.24 0.11
CA PHE A 188 4.81 8.96 0.81
C PHE A 188 5.42 9.05 2.21
N GLU A 189 6.62 9.61 2.36
CA GLU A 189 7.28 9.72 3.67
C GLU A 189 6.49 10.59 4.66
N GLU A 190 5.89 11.68 4.17
CA GLU A 190 5.01 12.53 4.97
C GLU A 190 3.75 11.78 5.40
N THR A 191 3.10 11.07 4.49
CA THR A 191 1.92 10.25 4.78
C THR A 191 2.24 9.14 5.76
N LYS A 192 3.37 8.46 5.57
CA LYS A 192 3.89 7.42 6.47
C LYS A 192 4.13 7.98 7.87
N ARG A 193 4.79 9.14 7.98
CA ARG A 193 5.01 9.80 9.26
C ARG A 193 3.69 10.14 9.96
N MET A 194 2.77 10.82 9.26
CA MET A 194 1.47 11.20 9.82
C MET A 194 0.67 10.00 10.29
N PHE A 195 0.60 8.94 9.49
CA PHE A 195 -0.11 7.72 9.84
C PHE A 195 0.47 7.07 11.10
N LEU A 196 1.80 7.05 11.23
CA LEU A 196 2.46 6.48 12.40
C LEU A 196 2.33 7.35 13.66
N GLU A 197 2.24 8.67 13.52
CA GLU A 197 1.98 9.60 14.62
C GLU A 197 0.53 9.47 15.11
N GLU A 198 -0.45 9.55 14.20
CA GLU A 198 -1.88 9.52 14.56
C GLU A 198 -2.35 8.14 15.06
N PHE A 199 -1.94 7.05 14.40
CA PHE A 199 -2.41 5.70 14.73
C PHE A 199 -1.41 4.90 15.58
N GLY A 200 -0.22 5.45 15.84
CA GLY A 200 0.75 4.88 16.79
C GLY A 200 0.61 5.40 18.23
N GLU A 201 -0.13 6.48 18.47
CA GLU A 201 -0.26 7.12 19.80
C GLU A 201 -1.63 6.92 20.48
N HIS A 202 -2.67 6.48 19.74
CA HIS A 202 -4.06 6.50 20.22
C HIS A 202 -4.62 5.20 20.86
N VAL A 203 -3.85 4.48 21.67
CA VAL A 203 -4.41 3.44 22.61
C VAL A 203 -4.23 3.81 24.09
N SER A 204 -3.49 4.89 24.39
CA SER A 204 -3.23 5.33 25.77
C SER A 204 -4.19 6.41 26.27
N ALA A 205 -5.50 6.16 26.33
CA ALA A 205 -6.39 6.95 27.21
C ALA A 205 -7.77 6.31 27.39
N LYS A 206 -7.90 5.43 28.39
CA LYS A 206 -9.02 5.39 29.35
C LYS A 206 -8.83 4.22 30.33
N GLN A 207 -8.25 4.52 31.49
CA GLN A 207 -8.65 3.83 32.71
C GLN A 207 -9.31 4.85 33.63
N PRO A 208 -10.58 4.66 34.03
CA PRO A 208 -11.17 5.46 35.09
C PRO A 208 -10.54 5.05 36.42
N SER A 209 -9.97 6.03 37.13
CA SER A 209 -9.46 5.86 38.48
C SER A 209 -10.61 5.48 39.42
N CYS A 210 -10.58 4.25 39.97
CA CYS A 210 -11.39 3.90 41.13
C CYS A 210 -10.77 4.53 42.40
N PRO A 211 -11.58 5.11 43.29
CA PRO A 211 -11.10 5.75 44.51
C PRO A 211 -10.74 4.69 45.56
N GLU A 212 -9.58 4.84 46.18
CA GLU A 212 -9.14 4.02 47.31
C GLU A 212 -10.04 4.26 48.54
N GLN A 213 -10.43 3.16 49.19
CA GLN A 213 -10.89 3.12 50.58
C GLN A 213 -10.08 2.06 51.35
#